data_AF-A0A3N5VT35-F1
#
_entry.id   AF-A0A3N5VT35-F1
#
_cell.length_a   1.000
_cell.length_b   1.000
_cell.length_c   1.000
_cell.angle_alpha   90.00
_cell.angle_beta   90.00
_cell.angle_gamma   90.00
#
_symmetry.space_group_name_H-M   'P 1'
#
loop_
_entity.id
_entity.type
_entity.pdbx_description
1 polymer ?
#
loop_
_entity_poly.entity_id
_entity_poly.type
_entity_poly.pdbx_seq_one_letter_code
_entity_poly.pdbx_strand_id
1 'polypeptide(L)'
;MKHQPKISVGIVDRPGEVSLCLHGNFQADGVGPVSGPFSAKTISGRVMVSDEARREIARLPLVRFTAGEDSTFELFQVTIGTRVHWERKEDQTFRGNLILLP
;
A
#
# COMPACT_ATOMS: atom_id res chain seq x y z
N MET A 1 22.23 -10.45 17.71
CA MET A 1 21.04 -9.72 17.21
C MET A 1 20.68 -10.32 15.85
N LYS A 2 19.47 -10.88 15.67
CA LYS A 2 19.08 -11.47 14.39
C LYS A 2 18.71 -10.31 13.44
N HIS A 3 19.49 -10.12 12.38
CA HIS A 3 19.13 -9.19 11.31
C HIS A 3 17.86 -9.70 10.64
N GLN A 4 16.72 -9.07 10.91
CA GLN A 4 15.51 -9.34 10.14
C GLN A 4 15.76 -8.86 8.70
N PRO A 5 15.51 -9.70 7.68
CA PRO A 5 15.68 -9.29 6.30
C PRO A 5 14.69 -8.16 6.00
N LYS A 6 15.21 -7.04 5.51
CA LYS A 6 14.40 -5.96 4.94
C LYS A 6 13.96 -6.41 3.55
N ILE A 7 12.78 -7.01 3.45
CA ILE A 7 12.20 -7.45 2.18
C ILE A 7 11.49 -6.26 1.57
N SER A 8 11.87 -5.88 0.35
CA SER A 8 11.12 -4.93 -0.48
C SER A 8 10.33 -5.75 -1.50
N VAL A 9 9.02 -5.83 -1.31
CA VAL A 9 8.12 -6.53 -2.23
C VAL A 9 7.57 -5.50 -3.22
N GLY A 10 7.85 -5.70 -4.51
CA GLY A 10 7.14 -5.01 -5.58
C GLY A 10 5.82 -5.73 -5.82
N ILE A 11 4.69 -5.02 -5.66
CA ILE A 11 3.37 -5.59 -5.89
C ILE A 11 2.91 -5.13 -7.26
N VAL A 12 2.85 -6.08 -8.19
CA VAL A 12 2.32 -5.87 -9.53
C VAL A 12 0.85 -6.24 -9.47
N ASP A 13 0.00 -5.26 -9.16
CA ASP A 13 -1.43 -5.43 -9.38
C ASP A 13 -1.79 -5.07 -10.82
N ARG A 14 -2.82 -5.74 -11.34
CA ARG A 14 -3.38 -5.49 -12.68
C ARG A 14 -3.79 -4.01 -12.81
N PRO A 15 -3.85 -3.45 -14.03
CA PRO A 15 -3.96 -2.01 -14.21
C PRO A 15 -5.24 -1.45 -13.58
N GLY A 16 -5.10 -0.44 -12.73
CA GLY A 16 -6.20 0.46 -12.39
C GLY A 16 -6.12 1.07 -10.99
N GLU A 17 -6.04 0.24 -9.96
CA GLU A 17 -6.23 0.67 -8.56
C GLU A 17 -5.81 -0.45 -7.59
N VAL A 18 -5.15 -0.07 -6.49
CA VAL A 18 -4.83 -0.94 -5.35
C VAL A 18 -5.69 -0.53 -4.17
N SER A 19 -6.39 -1.48 -3.57
CA SER A 19 -7.12 -1.29 -2.32
C SER A 19 -6.26 -1.73 -1.14
N LEU A 20 -6.27 -0.95 -0.07
CA LEU A 20 -5.49 -1.24 1.14
C LEU A 20 -6.21 -0.79 2.42
N CYS A 21 -5.82 -1.37 3.55
CA CYS A 21 -6.23 -0.91 4.87
C CYS A 21 -5.00 -0.69 5.75
N LEU A 22 -4.91 0.48 6.39
CA LEU A 22 -3.87 0.80 7.36
C LEU A 22 -4.40 0.51 8.76
N HIS A 23 -3.79 -0.47 9.44
CA HIS A 23 -4.13 -0.85 10.81
C HIS A 23 -3.13 -0.22 11.78
N GLY A 24 -3.57 0.79 12.52
CA GLY A 24 -2.73 1.57 13.42
C GLY A 24 -2.37 2.93 12.84
N ASN A 25 -1.40 3.61 13.44
CA ASN A 25 -1.09 4.99 13.09
C ASN A 25 0.02 5.04 12.03
N PHE A 26 -0.28 5.59 10.86
CA PHE A 26 0.70 5.83 9.82
C PHE A 26 0.89 7.33 9.58
N GLN A 27 2.12 7.78 9.38
CA GLN A 27 2.39 9.12 8.88
C GLN A 27 2.46 9.08 7.36
N ALA A 28 1.52 9.76 6.70
CA ALA A 28 1.50 9.94 5.26
C ALA A 28 2.17 11.26 4.87
N ASP A 29 3.12 11.20 3.93
CA ASP A 29 3.85 12.37 3.45
C ASP A 29 2.88 13.46 2.95
N GLY A 30 2.94 14.66 3.56
CA GLY A 30 2.12 15.81 3.19
C GLY A 30 0.65 15.78 3.63
N VAL A 31 0.19 14.69 4.28
CA VAL A 31 -1.18 14.54 4.79
C VAL A 31 -1.22 14.51 6.32
N GLY A 32 -0.24 13.85 6.95
CA GLY A 32 -0.19 13.64 8.40
C GLY A 32 -0.67 12.26 8.83
N PRO A 33 -1.13 12.09 10.09
CA PRO A 33 -1.54 10.79 10.61
C PRO A 33 -2.79 10.25 9.92
N VAL A 34 -2.73 9.00 9.48
CA VAL A 34 -3.82 8.29 8.79
C VAL A 34 -3.93 6.84 9.26
N SER A 35 -5.16 6.31 9.19
CA SER A 35 -5.51 4.92 9.49
C SER A 35 -6.79 4.58 8.72
N GLY A 36 -7.04 3.29 8.48
CA GLY A 36 -8.26 2.80 7.86
C GLY A 36 -8.12 2.49 6.37
N PRO A 37 -9.25 2.31 5.67
CA PRO A 37 -9.26 1.89 4.27
C PRO A 37 -8.91 3.04 3.31
N PHE A 38 -8.11 2.72 2.31
CA PHE A 38 -7.71 3.61 1.22
C PHE A 38 -7.70 2.88 -0.11
N SER A 39 -7.77 3.65 -1.19
CA SER A 39 -7.44 3.17 -2.53
C SER A 39 -6.37 4.05 -3.16
N ALA A 40 -5.53 3.45 -3.99
CA ALA A 40 -4.45 4.15 -4.69
C ALA A 40 -4.43 3.80 -6.17
N LYS A 41 -4.25 4.81 -7.03
CA LYS A 41 -4.13 4.60 -8.48
C LYS A 41 -3.16 5.56 -9.14
N THR A 42 -2.57 5.13 -10.25
CA THR A 42 -1.72 5.98 -11.07
C THR A 42 -2.56 6.83 -12.02
N ILE A 43 -2.44 8.16 -11.92
CA ILE A 43 -3.06 9.12 -12.84
C ILE A 43 -1.97 10.11 -13.29
N SER A 44 -1.71 10.14 -14.61
CA SER A 44 -0.74 11.06 -15.22
C SER A 44 0.66 10.99 -14.57
N GLY A 45 1.16 9.78 -14.31
CA GLY A 45 2.48 9.54 -13.72
C GLY A 45 2.59 9.91 -12.22
N ARG A 46 1.45 10.08 -11.53
CA ARG A 46 1.39 10.32 -10.08
C ARG A 46 0.48 9.32 -9.40
N VAL A 47 0.79 9.01 -8.15
CA VAL A 47 -0.06 8.20 -7.27
C VAL A 47 -1.12 9.11 -6.66
N MET A 48 -2.39 8.81 -6.93
CA MET A 48 -3.54 9.42 -6.27
C MET A 48 -4.07 8.46 -5.21
N VAL A 49 -4.17 8.91 -3.96
CA VAL A 49 -4.75 8.14 -2.84
C VAL A 49 -6.09 8.74 -2.45
N SER A 50 -7.08 7.88 -2.28
CA SER A 50 -8.43 8.25 -1.82
C SER A 50 -8.78 7.52 -0.53
N ASP A 51 -9.53 8.19 0.34
CA ASP A 51 -10.16 7.55 1.50
C ASP A 51 -11.39 6.72 1.10
N GLU A 52 -12.04 6.09 2.09
CA GLU A 52 -13.25 5.27 1.91
C GLU A 52 -14.40 6.03 1.21
N ALA A 53 -14.50 7.35 1.45
CA ALA A 53 -15.50 8.21 0.84
C ALA A 53 -15.11 8.64 -0.60
N ARG A 54 -14.04 8.06 -1.16
CA ARG A 54 -13.46 8.39 -2.47
C ARG A 54 -12.97 9.83 -2.56
N ARG A 55 -12.68 10.48 -1.43
CA ARG A 55 -12.08 11.81 -1.43
C ARG A 55 -10.57 11.65 -1.57
N GLU A 56 -10.00 12.38 -2.52
CA GLU A 56 -8.55 12.46 -2.72
C GLU A 56 -7.89 13.09 -1.48
N ILE A 57 -6.98 12.35 -0.85
CA ILE A 57 -6.20 12.84 0.29
C ILE A 57 -4.75 13.15 -0.10
N ALA A 58 -4.25 12.56 -1.18
CA ALA A 58 -2.90 12.81 -1.69
C ALA A 58 -2.84 12.58 -3.20
N ARG A 59 -2.02 13.39 -3.88
CA ARG A 59 -1.60 13.17 -5.26
C ARG A 59 -0.16 13.58 -5.46
N LEU A 60 0.74 12.61 -5.37
CA LEU A 60 2.18 12.82 -5.34
C LEU A 60 2.89 11.89 -6.34
N PRO A 61 4.11 12.23 -6.82
CA PRO A 61 4.91 11.31 -7.62
C PRO A 61 5.25 10.00 -6.90
N LEU A 62 5.24 10.02 -5.56
CA LEU A 62 5.47 8.89 -4.67
C LEU A 62 4.69 9.17 -3.39
N VAL A 63 4.01 8.17 -2.84
CA VAL A 63 3.34 8.28 -1.54
C VAL A 63 3.97 7.29 -0.57
N ARG A 64 4.40 7.79 0.59
CA ARG A 64 4.96 6.96 1.67
C ARG A 64 4.02 7.01 2.87
N PHE A 65 3.74 5.83 3.40
CA PHE A 65 3.14 5.64 4.71
C PHE A 65 4.21 5.08 5.65
N THR A 66 4.59 5.88 6.65
CA THR A 66 5.55 5.46 7.67
C THR A 66 4.79 4.87 8.85
N ALA A 67 5.02 3.59 9.14
CA ALA A 67 4.32 2.86 10.18
C ALA A 67 4.76 3.32 11.58
N GLY A 68 3.80 3.54 12.47
CA GLY A 68 4.04 3.60 13.90
C GLY A 68 4.34 2.24 14.51
N GLU A 69 4.57 2.22 15.82
CA GLU A 69 4.75 0.98 16.57
C GLU A 69 3.54 0.06 16.38
N ASP A 70 3.81 -1.23 16.23
CA ASP A 70 2.85 -2.32 16.01
C ASP A 70 1.84 -2.16 14.85
N SER A 71 2.05 -1.18 13.98
CA SER A 71 1.15 -0.92 12.85
C SER A 71 1.39 -1.91 11.71
N THR A 72 0.30 -2.36 11.10
CA THR A 72 0.30 -3.25 9.92
C THR A 72 -0.53 -2.63 8.81
N PHE A 73 -0.36 -3.10 7.59
CA PHE A 73 -1.25 -2.75 6.49
C PHE A 73 -1.66 -4.02 5.75
N GLU A 74 -2.90 -4.04 5.29
CA GLU A 74 -3.45 -5.10 4.46
C GLU A 74 -3.57 -4.58 3.02
N LEU A 75 -3.16 -5.40 2.07
CA LEU A 75 -3.38 -5.17 0.65
C LEU A 75 -4.35 -6.24 0.15
N PHE A 76 -5.42 -5.79 -0.49
CA PHE A 76 -6.46 -6.69 -0.96
C PHE A 76 -6.12 -7.23 -2.34
N GLN A 77 -6.46 -8.49 -2.59
CA GLN A 77 -6.39 -9.11 -3.92
C GLN A 77 -4.98 -9.12 -4.56
N VAL A 78 -3.94 -9.15 -3.72
CA VAL A 78 -2.54 -9.23 -4.16
C VAL A 78 -2.34 -10.51 -4.96
N THR A 79 -1.80 -10.38 -6.17
CA THR A 79 -1.48 -11.53 -7.01
C THR A 79 -0.18 -12.16 -6.53
N ILE A 80 -0.25 -13.40 -6.04
CA ILE A 80 0.90 -14.23 -5.66
C ILE A 80 1.19 -15.21 -6.79
N GLY A 81 2.46 -15.35 -7.17
CA GLY A 81 2.87 -16.29 -8.21
C GLY A 81 2.55 -15.79 -9.62
N THR A 82 2.98 -14.59 -9.98
CA THR A 82 2.76 -14.03 -11.32
C THR A 82 3.38 -14.92 -12.41
N ARG A 83 2.61 -15.26 -13.45
CA ARG A 83 3.05 -16.08 -14.60
C ARG A 83 3.48 -17.52 -14.25
N VAL A 84 2.90 -18.11 -13.21
CA VAL A 84 3.06 -19.53 -12.88
C VAL A 84 1.70 -20.21 -12.67
N HIS A 85 1.69 -21.55 -12.66
CA HIS A 85 0.46 -22.36 -12.59
C HIS A 85 -0.32 -22.24 -11.27
N TRP A 86 0.24 -21.58 -10.26
CA TRP A 86 -0.39 -21.37 -8.96
C TRP A 86 -0.68 -19.89 -8.69
N GLU A 87 -0.78 -19.07 -9.74
CA GLU A 87 -1.20 -17.67 -9.63
C GLU A 87 -2.54 -17.58 -8.88
N ARG A 88 -2.54 -16.86 -7.75
CA ARG A 88 -3.73 -16.67 -6.92
C ARG A 88 -3.79 -15.24 -6.40
N LYS A 89 -5.00 -14.78 -6.10
CA LYS A 89 -5.24 -13.49 -5.44
C LYS A 89 -5.52 -13.73 -3.96
N GLU A 90 -4.76 -13.08 -3.10
CA GLU A 90 -4.89 -13.20 -1.65
C GLU A 90 -4.83 -11.83 -1.00
N ASP A 91 -5.59 -11.67 0.08
CA ASP A 91 -5.47 -10.51 0.96
C ASP A 91 -4.28 -10.75 1.88
N GLN A 92 -3.35 -9.80 1.88
CA GLN A 92 -2.03 -9.98 2.50
C GLN A 92 -1.76 -8.86 3.49
N THR A 93 -1.48 -9.24 4.73
CA THR A 93 -1.07 -8.32 5.78
C THR A 93 0.45 -8.24 5.89
N PHE A 94 0.96 -7.02 5.98
CA PHE A 94 2.39 -6.71 6.11
C PHE A 94 2.64 -5.79 7.32
N ARG A 95 3.84 -5.88 7.89
CA ARG A 95 4.35 -4.93 8.89
C ARG A 95 5.46 -4.09 8.24
N GLY A 96 5.43 -2.78 8.49
CA GLY A 96 6.46 -1.83 8.06
C GLY A 96 5.90 -0.71 7.18
N ASN A 97 6.82 0.04 6.57
CA ASN A 97 6.46 1.18 5.74
C ASN A 97 5.93 0.72 4.38
N LEU A 98 4.91 1.40 3.89
CA LEU A 98 4.38 1.23 2.54
C LEU A 98 4.85 2.40 1.67
N ILE A 99 5.35 2.09 0.48
CA ILE A 99 5.72 3.08 -0.53
C ILE A 99 4.94 2.73 -1.79
N LEU A 100 4.15 3.67 -2.27
CA LEU A 100 3.42 3.59 -3.52
C LEU A 100 4.16 4.38 -4.59
N LEU A 101 4.35 3.74 -5.74
CA LEU A 101 5.02 4.28 -6.92
C LEU A 101 4.06 4.22 -8.12
N PRO A 102 4.21 5.11 -9.11
CA PRO A 102 3.39 5.14 -10.32
C PRO A 102 3.48 3.87 -11.18
#